data_AF-A0A0A1DK68-F1
#
_entry.id   AF-A0A0A1DK68-F1
#
_cell.length_a   1.000
_cell.length_b   1.000
_cell.length_c   1.000
_cell.angle_alpha   90.00
_cell.angle_beta   90.00
_cell.angle_gamma   90.00
#
_symmetry.space_group_name_H-M   'P 1'
#
loop_
_entity.id
_entity.type
_entity.pdbx_description
1 polymer ?
#
loop_
_entity_poly.entity_id
_entity_poly.type
_entity_poly.pdbx_seq_one_letter_code
_entity_poly.pdbx_strand_id
1 'polypeptide(L)'
;MYVIDPGKLKRRRKSLGLSQMQVAVLSKCTQQYVSLLESGRDSDCSEDIAIRICRTLQVELEDYFEARPIIRNSAIATPSRGTGNGNAA
;
A
#
# COMPACT_ATOMS: atom_id res chain seq x y z
N MET A 1 2.95 -5.70 4.64
CA MET A 1 1.71 -5.98 5.38
C MET A 1 0.65 -6.30 4.37
N TYR A 2 -0.11 -7.37 4.58
CA TYR A 2 -1.09 -7.85 3.62
C TYR A 2 -2.51 -7.69 4.16
N VAL A 3 -3.45 -7.18 3.37
CA VAL A 3 -4.86 -7.02 3.77
C VAL A 3 -5.54 -8.39 3.86
N ILE A 4 -6.15 -8.71 5.01
CA ILE A 4 -6.83 -10.01 5.23
C ILE A 4 -8.16 -10.07 4.46
N ASP A 5 -9.02 -9.05 4.62
CA ASP A 5 -10.30 -8.91 3.90
C ASP A 5 -10.50 -7.47 3.41
N PRO A 6 -10.27 -7.20 2.10
CA PRO A 6 -10.52 -5.90 1.47
C PRO A 6 -11.95 -5.36 1.70
N GLY A 7 -12.93 -6.26 1.71
CA GLY A 7 -14.33 -5.92 1.97
C GLY A 7 -14.57 -5.48 3.41
N LYS A 8 -13.91 -6.12 4.39
CA LYS A 8 -13.96 -5.70 5.81
C LYS A 8 -13.40 -4.30 5.99
N LEU A 9 -12.27 -4.00 5.34
CA LEU A 9 -11.65 -2.67 5.34
C LEU A 9 -12.63 -1.60 4.81
N LYS A 10 -13.22 -1.86 3.64
CA LYS A 10 -14.21 -0.98 3.01
C LYS A 10 -15.45 -0.76 3.86
N ARG A 11 -16.00 -1.82 4.46
CA ARG A 11 -17.18 -1.74 5.34
C ARG A 11 -16.87 -0.89 6.58
N ARG A 12 -15.70 -1.08 7.20
CA ARG A 12 -15.27 -0.29 8.37
C ARG A 12 -15.11 1.19 8.05
N ARG A 13 -14.48 1.52 6.93
CA ARG A 13 -14.41 2.92 6.47
C ARG A 13 -15.81 3.53 6.33
N LYS A 14 -16.73 2.81 5.68
CA LYS A 14 -18.11 3.27 5.49
C LYS A 14 -18.87 3.42 6.80
N SER A 15 -18.68 2.55 7.79
CA SER A 15 -19.34 2.68 9.10
C SER A 15 -18.91 3.93 9.86
N LEU A 16 -17.71 4.46 9.56
CA LEU A 16 -17.21 5.73 10.11
C LEU A 16 -17.65 6.95 9.27
N GLY A 17 -18.41 6.77 8.20
CA GLY A 17 -18.83 7.85 7.31
C GLY A 17 -17.69 8.48 6.49
N LEU A 18 -16.51 7.84 6.44
CA LEU A 18 -15.34 8.39 5.75
C LEU A 18 -15.35 8.04 4.27
N SER A 19 -15.00 8.99 3.41
CA SER A 19 -14.65 8.75 2.00
C SER A 19 -13.23 8.17 1.88
N GLN A 20 -12.92 7.56 0.73
CA GLN A 20 -11.57 7.07 0.45
C GLN A 20 -10.53 8.22 0.45
N MET A 21 -10.91 9.41 -0.03
CA MET A 21 -10.05 10.59 -0.02
C MET A 21 -9.73 11.03 1.41
N GLN A 22 -10.71 11.04 2.31
CA GLN A 22 -10.47 11.39 3.71
C GLN A 22 -9.51 10.40 4.38
N VAL A 23 -9.69 9.09 4.16
CA VAL A 23 -8.74 8.08 4.67
C VAL A 23 -7.35 8.32 4.09
N ALA A 24 -7.25 8.61 2.80
CA ALA A 24 -5.97 8.85 2.13
C ALA A 24 -5.22 10.05 2.74
N VAL A 25 -5.91 11.17 2.95
CA VAL A 25 -5.34 12.37 3.60
C VAL A 25 -4.87 12.06 5.02
N LEU A 26 -5.71 11.41 5.83
CA LEU A 26 -5.39 11.08 7.23
C LEU A 26 -4.26 10.05 7.35
N SER A 27 -4.19 9.11 6.40
CA SER A 27 -3.19 8.05 6.36
C SER A 27 -1.94 8.42 5.55
N LYS A 28 -1.87 9.64 5.01
CA LYS A 28 -0.76 10.14 4.17
C LYS A 28 -0.44 9.20 3.00
N CYS A 29 -1.47 8.81 2.26
CA CYS A 29 -1.37 8.02 1.03
C CYS A 29 -2.31 8.59 -0.05
N THR A 30 -2.38 7.95 -1.22
CA THR A 30 -3.27 8.40 -2.32
C THR A 30 -4.64 7.75 -2.22
N GLN A 31 -5.68 8.42 -2.70
CA GLN A 31 -7.03 7.85 -2.77
C GLN A 31 -7.06 6.59 -3.66
N GLN A 32 -6.28 6.57 -4.75
CA GLN A 32 -6.14 5.39 -5.59
C GLN A 32 -5.57 4.22 -4.79
N TYR A 33 -4.61 4.45 -3.92
CA TYR A 33 -4.03 3.39 -3.09
C TYR A 33 -5.06 2.79 -2.12
N VAL A 34 -5.85 3.64 -1.45
CA VAL A 34 -6.98 3.16 -0.62
C VAL A 34 -7.97 2.33 -1.45
N SER A 35 -8.27 2.76 -2.68
CA SER A 35 -9.15 2.02 -3.59
C SER A 35 -8.61 0.65 -3.99
N LEU A 36 -7.30 0.55 -4.26
CA LEU A 36 -6.65 -0.72 -4.58
C LEU A 36 -6.71 -1.69 -3.39
N LEU A 37 -6.41 -1.22 -2.18
CA LEU A 37 -6.51 -2.00 -0.94
C LEU A 37 -7.95 -2.48 -0.68
N GLU A 38 -8.95 -1.62 -0.86
CA GLU A 38 -10.37 -1.97 -0.64
C GLU A 38 -10.98 -2.85 -1.74
N SER A 39 -10.34 -2.92 -2.91
CA SER A 39 -10.77 -3.79 -4.02
C SER A 39 -9.99 -5.09 -4.09
N GLY A 40 -8.91 -5.22 -3.31
CA GLY A 40 -8.01 -6.38 -3.35
C GLY A 40 -7.10 -6.43 -4.58
N ARG A 41 -7.14 -5.41 -5.46
CA ARG A 41 -6.28 -5.34 -6.65
C ARG A 41 -4.81 -5.18 -6.30
N ASP A 42 -4.54 -4.48 -5.20
CA ASP A 42 -3.25 -4.48 -4.52
C ASP A 42 -3.55 -4.62 -3.03
N SER A 43 -3.09 -5.72 -2.45
CA SER A 43 -3.36 -6.07 -1.05
C SER A 43 -2.11 -5.96 -0.19
N ASP A 44 -0.95 -5.61 -0.78
CA ASP A 44 0.31 -5.44 -0.06
C ASP A 44 0.60 -3.95 0.17
N CYS A 45 1.10 -3.64 1.35
CA CYS A 45 1.51 -2.29 1.73
C CYS A 45 2.64 -2.31 2.74
N SER A 46 3.35 -1.19 2.86
CA SER A 46 4.32 -1.05 3.95
C SER A 46 3.63 -1.07 5.31
N GLU A 47 4.35 -1.53 6.33
CA GLU A 47 3.83 -1.56 7.70
C GLU A 47 3.41 -0.18 8.21
N ASP A 48 4.19 0.85 7.90
CA ASP A 48 3.86 2.23 8.23
C ASP A 48 2.51 2.68 7.64
N ILE A 49 2.18 2.26 6.42
CA ILE A 49 0.89 2.59 5.80
C ILE A 49 -0.23 1.81 6.51
N ALA A 50 -0.04 0.50 6.76
CA ALA A 50 -1.01 -0.32 7.45
C ALA A 50 -1.35 0.27 8.83
N ILE A 51 -0.34 0.65 9.62
CA ILE A 51 -0.52 1.28 10.94
C ILE A 51 -1.31 2.59 10.83
N ARG A 52 -0.99 3.45 9.85
CA ARG A 52 -1.71 4.72 9.68
C ARG A 52 -3.17 4.52 9.26
N ILE A 53 -3.44 3.54 8.40
CA ILE A 53 -4.80 3.17 8.01
C ILE A 53 -5.56 2.63 9.23
N CYS A 54 -4.96 1.73 10.01
CA CYS A 54 -5.59 1.17 11.21
C CYS A 54 -5.94 2.24 12.25
N ARG A 55 -5.00 3.17 12.51
CA ARG A 55 -5.26 4.33 13.38
C ARG A 55 -6.41 5.19 12.86
N THR A 56 -6.46 5.44 11.56
CA THR A 56 -7.55 6.21 10.92
C THR A 56 -8.90 5.51 11.06
N LEU A 57 -8.91 4.18 10.95
CA LEU A 57 -10.12 3.35 11.01
C LEU A 57 -10.49 2.89 12.43
N GLN A 58 -9.68 3.25 13.43
CA GLN A 58 -9.85 2.86 14.83
C GLN A 58 -10.05 1.35 14.97
N VAL A 59 -9.08 0.59 14.48
CA VAL A 59 -9.04 -0.87 14.52
C VAL A 59 -7.63 -1.35 14.84
N GLU A 60 -7.52 -2.57 15.36
CA GLU A 60 -6.24 -3.22 15.58
C GLU A 60 -5.64 -3.72 14.26
N LEU A 61 -4.31 -3.72 14.20
CA LEU A 61 -3.56 -4.07 12.99
C LEU A 61 -3.80 -5.53 12.60
N GLU A 62 -3.72 -6.42 13.57
CA GLU A 62 -3.79 -7.88 13.43
C GLU A 62 -5.18 -8.35 12.97
N ASP A 63 -6.21 -7.55 13.17
CA ASP A 63 -7.58 -7.84 12.73
C ASP A 63 -7.81 -7.56 11.23
N TYR A 64 -6.94 -6.75 10.62
CA TYR A 64 -7.12 -6.23 9.25
C TYR A 64 -5.95 -6.51 8.33
N PHE A 65 -4.75 -6.67 8.90
CA PHE A 65 -3.52 -6.91 8.18
C PHE A 65 -2.75 -8.08 8.81
N GLU A 66 -2.08 -8.84 7.96
CA GLU A 66 -1.16 -9.90 8.37
C GLU A 66 0.25 -9.63 7.86
N ALA A 67 1.24 -10.03 8.66
CA ALA A 67 2.62 -10.06 8.20
C ALA A 67 2.79 -11.23 7.23
N ARG A 68 3.25 -10.95 6.00
CA ARG A 68 3.67 -11.98 5.05
C ARG A 68 5.17 -11.89 4.82
N PRO A 69 5.88 -13.03 4.71
CA PRO A 69 7.28 -13.03 4.33
C PRO A 69 7.42 -12.41 2.94
N ILE A 70 8.29 -11.41 2.82
CA ILE A 70 8.61 -10.80 1.54
C ILE A 70 9.40 -11.83 0.72
N ILE A 71 8.75 -12.48 -0.23
CA ILE A 71 9.45 -13.30 -1.23
C ILE A 71 10.06 -12.32 -2.24
N ARG A 72 11.28 -11.82 -1.95
CA ARG A 72 12.04 -11.03 -2.92
C ARG A 72 12.48 -11.97 -4.04
N ASN A 73 11.84 -11.88 -5.20
CA ASN A 73 12.36 -12.53 -6.39
C ASN A 73 13.51 -11.66 -6.93
N SER A 74 14.76 -12.00 -6.60
CA SER A 74 15.98 -11.23 -6.88
C SER A 74 16.35 -11.08 -8.37
N ALA A 75 15.48 -11.48 -9.29
CA ALA A 75 15.78 -11.59 -10.72
C ALA A 75 15.06 -10.49 -11.52
N ILE A 76 15.53 -9.24 -11.43
CA ILE A 76 15.52 -8.27 -12.53
C ILE A 76 16.36 -7.05 -12.13
N ALA A 77 17.68 -7.23 -12.11
CA ALA A 77 18.60 -6.10 -12.26
C ALA A 77 18.70 -5.81 -13.76
N THR A 78 17.92 -4.85 -14.26
CA THR A 78 18.09 -4.36 -15.63
C THR A 78 19.38 -3.53 -15.68
N PRO A 79 20.42 -3.93 -16.43
CA PRO A 79 21.61 -3.10 -16.56
C PRO A 79 21.25 -1.82 -17.31
N SER A 80 21.35 -0.68 -16.63
CA SER A 80 21.29 0.64 -17.24
C SER A 80 22.51 0.81 -18.15
N ARG A 81 22.30 0.85 -19.48
CA ARG A 81 23.35 1.19 -20.45
C ARG A 81 23.83 2.61 -20.18
N GLY A 82 25.03 2.73 -19.62
CA GLY A 82 25.80 3.96 -19.66
C GLY A 82 26.38 4.13 -21.05
N THR A 83 25.74 4.95 -21.90
CA THR A 83 26.37 5.41 -23.14
C THR A 83 27.19 6.65 -22.80
N GLY A 84 28.43 6.45 -22.38
CA GLY A 84 29.46 7.46 -22.51
C GLY A 84 30.01 7.41 -23.93
N ASN A 85 29.93 8.52 -24.66
CA ASN A 85 30.81 8.74 -25.81
C ASN A 85 31.27 10.19 -25.77
N GLY A 86 32.37 10.42 -25.05
CA GLY A 86 33.25 11.52 -25.36
C GLY A 86 34.15 11.07 -26.51
N ASN A 87 34.25 11.88 -27.54
CA ASN A 87 35.46 11.92 -28.34
C ASN A 87 35.75 13.36 -28.72
N ALA A 88 36.86 13.84 -28.18
CA ALA A 88 37.60 14.98 -28.66
C ALA A 88 38.56 14.50 -29.74
N ALA A 89 38.58 15.19 -30.89
CA ALA A 89 39.73 15.46 -31.74
C ALA A 89 39.28 16.43 -32.84
#